data_AF-A0A1F8AE66-F1
#
_entry.id   AF-A0A1F8AE66-F1
#
_cell.length_a   1.000
_cell.length_b   1.000
_cell.length_c   1.000
_cell.angle_alpha   90.00
_cell.angle_beta   90.00
_cell.angle_gamma   90.00
#
_symmetry.space_group_name_H-M   'P 1'
#
loop_
_entity.id
_entity.type
_entity.pdbx_description
1 polymer ?
#
loop_
_entity_poly.entity_id
_entity_poly.type
_entity_poly.pdbx_seq_one_letter_code
_entity_poly.pdbx_strand_id
1 'polypeptide(L)'
;MGSNPDPPSSGGLETKKRRPILSCLPCYRRRVKASCCTYLRALHFWLTSILLQCDHVMPCTPCCLRGTPKDCKFTDEGRNAYMLQSELVKKITEECADLEHRLAELERVGPASQ
;
A
#
# COMPACT_ATOMS: atom_id res chain seq x y z
N MET A 1 10.95 5.38 62.51
CA MET A 1 10.18 4.14 62.32
C MET A 1 9.39 4.36 61.04
N GLY A 2 9.68 3.81 59.88
CA GLY A 2 10.36 2.59 59.43
C GLY A 2 9.63 2.23 58.12
N SER A 3 10.30 2.35 56.97
CA SER A 3 10.59 1.23 56.05
C SER A 3 9.33 0.66 55.36
N ASN A 4 9.17 0.59 54.03
CA ASN A 4 10.14 0.39 52.97
C ASN A 4 9.59 0.88 51.60
N PRO A 5 10.48 1.18 50.63
CA PRO A 5 10.19 1.43 49.21
C PRO A 5 10.24 0.12 48.39
N ASP A 6 9.75 0.13 47.14
CA ASP A 6 10.16 -0.70 45.97
C ASP A 6 9.10 -0.61 44.83
N PRO A 7 9.39 -0.90 43.54
CA PRO A 7 10.60 -0.70 42.74
C PRO A 7 10.30 -0.07 41.34
N PRO A 8 11.30 0.16 40.46
CA PRO A 8 11.17 0.89 39.20
C PRO A 8 10.83 -0.02 38.01
N SER A 9 10.79 0.57 36.81
CA SER A 9 10.76 -0.10 35.49
C SER A 9 9.41 -0.62 35.01
N SER A 10 8.66 0.25 34.34
CA SER A 10 8.00 -0.18 33.09
C SER A 10 8.84 0.34 31.94
N GLY A 11 9.76 -0.51 31.49
CA GLY A 11 10.56 -0.26 30.30
C GLY A 11 9.64 0.13 29.15
N GLY A 12 9.86 1.32 28.60
CA GLY A 12 9.29 1.67 27.32
C GLY A 12 9.72 0.60 26.35
N LEU A 13 8.74 -0.19 25.87
CA LEU A 13 8.87 -0.99 24.66
C LEU A 13 9.32 -0.02 23.58
N GLU A 14 10.63 0.03 23.34
CA GLU A 14 11.18 0.67 22.17
C GLU A 14 10.63 -0.09 20.97
N THR A 15 9.48 0.37 20.47
CA THR A 15 8.98 0.00 19.17
C THR A 15 10.05 0.45 18.19
N LYS A 16 10.97 -0.47 17.86
CA LYS A 16 11.97 -0.30 16.82
C LYS A 16 11.24 0.24 15.60
N LYS A 17 11.41 1.53 15.31
CA LYS A 17 10.78 2.22 14.17
C LYS A 17 11.26 1.50 12.91
N ARG A 18 10.44 0.56 12.41
CA ARG A 18 10.73 -0.14 11.16
C ARG A 18 10.65 0.89 10.04
N ARG A 19 11.63 0.86 9.15
CA ARG A 19 11.63 1.73 7.97
C ARG A 19 10.40 1.41 7.12
N PRO A 20 9.71 2.43 6.56
CA PRO A 20 8.52 2.21 5.74
C PRO A 20 8.87 1.40 4.48
N ILE A 21 7.92 0.54 4.07
CA ILE A 21 8.07 -0.31 2.89
C ILE A 21 7.37 0.37 1.71
N LEU A 22 8.14 0.98 0.82
CA LEU A 22 7.59 1.70 -0.34
C LEU A 22 7.34 0.80 -1.55
N SER A 23 7.97 -0.37 -1.61
CA SER A 23 7.80 -1.33 -2.71
C SER A 23 6.68 -2.33 -2.45
N CYS A 24 6.11 -2.92 -3.51
CA CYS A 24 5.17 -4.03 -3.39
C CYS A 24 5.69 -5.17 -2.49
N LEU A 25 4.83 -5.84 -1.72
CA LEU A 25 5.22 -6.92 -0.80
C LEU A 25 6.00 -8.06 -1.49
N PRO A 26 5.59 -8.57 -2.67
CA PRO A 26 6.39 -9.52 -3.43
C PRO A 26 7.78 -8.98 -3.82
N CYS A 27 7.87 -7.70 -4.16
CA CYS A 27 9.10 -7.02 -4.57
C CYS A 27 10.05 -6.85 -3.38
N TYR A 28 9.50 -6.39 -2.25
CA TYR A 28 10.21 -6.23 -0.98
C TYR A 28 10.81 -7.57 -0.53
N ARG A 29 9.99 -8.64 -0.47
CA ARG A 29 10.40 -10.00 -0.07
C ARG A 29 11.52 -10.59 -0.92
N ARG A 30 11.58 -10.24 -2.21
CA ARG A 30 12.64 -10.71 -3.13
C ARG A 30 13.97 -9.97 -2.94
N ARG A 31 13.91 -8.68 -2.57
CA ARG A 31 15.10 -7.90 -2.20
C ARG A 31 15.72 -8.31 -0.86
N VAL A 32 15.00 -9.11 -0.03
CA VAL A 32 15.51 -9.59 1.27
C VAL A 32 16.54 -10.73 1.14
N LYS A 33 17.04 -11.04 -0.07
CA LYS A 33 18.23 -11.87 -0.33
C LYS A 33 19.31 -10.97 -0.95
N ALA A 34 20.52 -10.76 -0.41
CA ALA A 34 21.25 -11.44 0.65
C ALA A 34 22.03 -10.40 1.49
N SER A 35 21.84 -10.44 2.81
CA SER A 35 22.97 -10.18 3.71
C SER A 35 23.94 -11.36 3.49
N CYS A 36 25.22 -11.06 3.25
CA CYS A 36 26.33 -12.03 3.14
C CYS A 36 26.49 -12.76 1.79
N CYS A 37 27.09 -12.09 0.80
CA CYS A 37 28.09 -12.71 -0.09
C CYS A 37 28.97 -11.60 -0.66
N THR A 38 30.07 -11.37 0.04
CA THR A 38 31.31 -10.86 -0.54
C THR A 38 31.62 -11.65 -1.83
N TYR A 39 32.18 -10.99 -2.86
CA TYR A 39 32.74 -11.63 -4.05
C TYR A 39 31.74 -12.35 -5.00
N LEU A 40 31.21 -11.63 -6.00
CA LEU A 40 31.41 -11.95 -7.43
C LEU A 40 30.58 -11.01 -8.34
N ARG A 41 31.29 -10.25 -9.20
CA ARG A 41 30.84 -9.61 -10.46
C ARG A 41 29.90 -8.39 -10.36
N ALA A 42 30.51 -7.24 -10.05
CA ALA A 42 29.90 -5.91 -9.99
C ALA A 42 29.10 -5.45 -11.24
N LEU A 43 29.38 -5.98 -12.45
CA LEU A 43 28.68 -5.60 -13.68
C LEU A 43 27.38 -6.41 -13.94
N HIS A 44 27.33 -7.67 -13.54
CA HIS A 44 26.13 -8.51 -13.72
C HIS A 44 25.08 -8.21 -12.63
N PHE A 45 25.52 -7.82 -11.44
CA PHE A 45 24.66 -7.40 -10.33
C PHE A 45 23.90 -6.09 -10.62
N TRP A 46 24.50 -5.18 -11.40
CA TRP A 46 23.86 -3.93 -11.82
C TRP A 46 22.76 -4.16 -12.88
N LEU A 47 23.04 -4.95 -13.91
CA LEU A 47 22.04 -5.27 -14.95
C LEU A 47 20.84 -6.08 -14.42
N THR A 48 21.07 -7.01 -13.50
CA THR A 48 19.99 -7.78 -12.86
C THR A 48 19.22 -6.98 -11.80
N SER A 49 19.83 -6.00 -11.16
CA SER A 49 19.13 -5.10 -10.21
C SER A 49 18.17 -4.12 -10.90
N ILE A 50 18.49 -3.62 -12.10
CA ILE A 50 17.64 -2.69 -12.86
C ILE A 50 16.32 -3.33 -13.29
N LEU A 51 16.33 -4.61 -13.70
CA LEU A 51 15.13 -5.33 -14.13
C LEU A 51 14.21 -5.74 -12.97
N LEU A 52 14.57 -5.44 -11.71
CA LEU A 52 13.85 -5.88 -10.50
C LEU A 52 13.43 -4.75 -9.57
N GLN A 53 13.47 -3.50 -10.05
CA GLN A 53 12.92 -2.37 -9.31
C GLN A 53 11.40 -2.39 -9.38
N CYS A 54 10.74 -2.31 -8.21
CA CYS A 54 9.32 -2.03 -8.19
C CYS A 54 9.12 -0.63 -8.77
N ASP A 55 8.36 -0.53 -9.85
CA ASP A 55 7.98 0.72 -10.53
C ASP A 55 6.79 1.43 -9.85
N HIS A 56 6.37 0.92 -8.70
CA HIS A 56 5.31 1.46 -7.86
C HIS A 56 3.97 1.62 -8.59
N VAL A 57 3.69 0.93 -9.68
CA VAL A 57 2.31 0.84 -10.22
C VAL A 57 1.59 -0.41 -9.67
N MET A 58 0.26 -0.48 -9.77
CA MET A 58 -0.51 -1.64 -9.32
C MET A 58 -1.35 -2.24 -10.46
N PRO A 59 -1.16 -3.53 -10.82
CA PRO A 59 -0.03 -4.37 -10.44
C PRO A 59 1.29 -3.84 -11.03
N CYS A 60 2.40 -4.00 -10.30
CA CYS A 60 3.70 -3.47 -10.72
C CYS A 60 4.25 -4.27 -11.92
N THR A 61 4.99 -3.63 -12.83
CA THR A 61 5.54 -4.30 -14.03
C THR A 61 6.34 -5.56 -13.68
N PRO A 62 7.20 -5.58 -12.64
CA PRO A 62 7.88 -6.82 -12.23
C PRO A 62 6.95 -7.95 -11.78
N CYS A 63 5.78 -7.66 -11.21
CA CYS A 63 4.81 -8.71 -10.86
C CYS A 63 4.02 -9.19 -12.09
N CYS A 64 3.75 -8.31 -13.05
CA CYS A 64 3.15 -8.66 -14.33
C CYS A 64 4.06 -9.59 -15.14
N LEU A 65 5.33 -9.23 -15.31
CA LEU A 65 6.32 -10.04 -16.04
C LEU A 65 6.56 -11.42 -15.42
N ARG A 66 6.28 -11.56 -14.12
CA ARG A 66 6.40 -12.83 -13.39
C ARG A 66 5.14 -13.69 -13.42
N GLY A 67 4.05 -13.21 -14.03
CA GLY A 67 2.78 -13.92 -14.07
C GLY A 67 2.03 -13.93 -12.73
N THR A 68 2.41 -13.09 -11.77
CA THR A 68 1.75 -12.99 -10.45
C THR A 68 1.20 -11.58 -10.17
N PRO A 69 0.37 -10.98 -11.05
CA PRO A 69 -0.15 -9.63 -10.85
C PRO A 69 -1.14 -9.55 -9.66
N LYS A 70 -1.92 -10.60 -9.41
CA LYS A 70 -2.93 -10.65 -8.33
C LYS A 70 -2.32 -10.58 -6.93
N ASP A 71 -1.09 -11.04 -6.79
CA ASP A 71 -0.36 -11.02 -5.51
C ASP A 71 0.37 -9.70 -5.25
N CYS A 72 0.34 -8.77 -6.21
CA CYS A 72 0.99 -7.47 -6.11
C CYS A 72 0.24 -6.54 -5.14
N LYS A 73 0.58 -6.63 -3.86
CA LYS A 73 -0.01 -5.82 -2.80
C LYS A 73 1.01 -4.85 -2.20
N PHE A 74 0.59 -3.61 -1.97
CA PHE A 74 1.38 -2.58 -1.27
C PHE A 74 0.83 -2.41 0.15
N THR A 75 1.72 -2.09 1.10
CA THR A 75 1.28 -1.65 2.43
C THR A 75 0.66 -0.26 2.34
N ASP A 76 -0.03 0.18 3.37
CA ASP A 76 -0.72 1.47 3.41
C ASP A 76 0.25 2.63 3.17
N GLU A 77 1.47 2.54 3.70
CA GLU A 77 2.53 3.54 3.54
C GLU A 77 3.17 3.52 2.14
N GLY A 78 3.08 2.39 1.44
CA GLY A 78 3.60 2.22 0.09
C GLY A 78 2.56 2.47 -1.01
N ARG A 79 1.28 2.60 -0.66
CA ARG A 79 0.22 2.97 -1.60
C ARG A 79 0.30 4.47 -1.90
N ASN A 80 0.08 4.82 -3.16
CA ASN A 80 0.02 6.21 -3.61
C ASN A 80 -1.37 6.54 -4.17
N ALA A 81 -1.72 7.82 -4.26
CA ALA A 81 -3.04 8.32 -4.66
C ALA A 81 -3.52 7.70 -5.98
N TYR A 82 -2.65 7.52 -6.97
CA TYR A 82 -3.01 6.91 -8.25
C TYR A 82 -3.43 5.43 -8.13
N MET A 83 -2.97 4.68 -7.12
CA MET A 83 -3.40 3.29 -6.90
C MET A 83 -4.83 3.21 -6.35
N LEU A 84 -5.31 4.27 -5.71
CA LEU A 84 -6.65 4.35 -5.12
C LEU A 84 -7.67 5.02 -6.06
N GLN A 85 -7.22 5.52 -7.22
CA GLN A 85 -8.08 6.24 -8.16
C GLN A 85 -9.21 5.37 -8.69
N SER A 86 -9.00 4.09 -8.95
CA SER A 86 -10.06 3.21 -9.47
C SER A 86 -11.19 3.00 -8.46
N GLU A 87 -10.85 2.82 -7.19
CA GLU A 87 -11.83 2.69 -6.10
C GLU A 87 -12.62 4.00 -5.93
N LEU A 88 -11.92 5.14 -5.97
CA LEU A 88 -12.55 6.46 -5.90
C LEU A 88 -13.47 6.72 -7.10
N VAL A 89 -13.01 6.44 -8.32
CA VAL A 89 -13.81 6.59 -9.55
C VAL A 89 -15.06 5.73 -9.44
N LYS A 90 -14.92 4.45 -9.03
CA LYS A 90 -16.06 3.55 -8.86
C LYS A 90 -17.08 4.13 -7.87
N LYS A 91 -16.62 4.58 -6.70
CA LYS A 91 -17.50 5.19 -5.69
C LYS A 91 -18.23 6.42 -6.25
N ILE A 92 -17.51 7.31 -6.92
CA ILE A 92 -18.10 8.51 -7.51
C ILE A 92 -19.13 8.13 -8.59
N THR A 93 -18.83 7.14 -9.44
CA THR A 93 -19.77 6.66 -10.46
C THR A 93 -21.03 6.07 -9.84
N GLU A 94 -20.91 5.31 -8.76
CA GLU A 94 -22.05 4.77 -8.01
C GLU A 94 -22.89 5.89 -7.36
N GLU A 95 -22.25 6.88 -6.75
CA GLU A 95 -22.94 8.04 -6.18
C GLU A 95 -23.64 8.88 -7.25
N CYS A 96 -23.02 9.10 -8.41
CA CYS A 96 -23.67 9.79 -9.53
C CYS A 96 -24.91 9.04 -10.01
N ALA A 97 -24.83 7.71 -10.17
CA ALA A 97 -25.96 6.90 -10.59
C ALA A 97 -27.13 6.94 -9.57
N ASP A 98 -26.84 6.90 -8.27
CA ASP A 98 -27.85 7.04 -7.21
C ASP A 98 -28.53 8.43 -7.25
N LEU A 99 -27.72 9.49 -7.37
CA LEU A 99 -28.23 10.85 -7.42
C LEU A 99 -29.10 11.09 -8.67
N GLU A 100 -28.70 10.56 -9.82
CA GLU A 100 -29.48 10.60 -11.05
C GLU A 100 -30.82 9.86 -10.90
N HIS A 101 -30.82 8.69 -10.27
CA HIS A 101 -32.06 7.95 -9.97
C HIS A 101 -33.01 8.78 -9.10
N ARG A 102 -32.49 9.34 -8.00
CA ARG A 102 -33.28 10.15 -7.05
C ARG A 102 -33.80 11.43 -7.68
N LEU A 103 -33.02 12.08 -8.54
CA LEU A 103 -33.47 13.24 -9.32
C LEU A 103 -34.64 12.84 -10.22
N ALA A 104 -34.51 11.74 -10.97
CA ALA A 104 -35.58 11.26 -11.83
C ALA A 104 -36.86 10.89 -11.05
N GLU A 105 -36.75 10.34 -9.84
CA GLU A 105 -37.90 10.11 -8.95
C GLU A 105 -38.57 11.41 -8.52
N LEU A 106 -37.81 12.42 -8.10
CA LEU A 106 -38.34 13.72 -7.70
C LEU A 106 -38.95 14.50 -8.87
N GLU A 107 -38.35 14.43 -10.05
CA GLU A 107 -38.90 15.02 -11.29
C GLU A 107 -40.22 14.37 -11.68
N ARG A 108 -40.39 13.06 -11.47
CA ARG A 108 -41.68 12.36 -11.70
C ARG A 108 -42.77 12.79 -10.72
N VAL A 109 -42.41 13.06 -9.48
CA VAL A 109 -43.36 13.53 -8.46
C VAL A 109 -43.76 14.98 -8.74
N GLY A 110 -42.92 15.77 -9.41
CA GLY A 110 -43.17 17.16 -9.79
C GLY A 110 -43.40 18.07 -8.57
N PRO A 111 -43.39 19.41 -8.75
CA PRO A 111 -43.73 20.33 -7.67
C PRO A 111 -45.25 20.26 -7.40
N ALA A 112 -45.66 19.31 -6.57
CA ALA A 112 -46.97 19.35 -5.94
C ALA A 112 -46.92 20.35 -4.77
N SER A 113 -46.72 21.65 -5.04
CA SER A 113 -47.06 22.77 -4.13
C SER A 113 -46.74 24.14 -4.74
N GLN A 114 -47.83 24.88 -4.99
CA GLN A 114 -48.00 26.36 -5.07
C GLN A 114 -47.37 27.15 -6.22
#